data_AF-A0A5J5KAJ7-F1
#
_entry.id   AF-A0A5J5KAJ7-F1
#
_cell.length_a   1.000
_cell.length_b   1.000
_cell.length_c   1.000
_cell.angle_alpha   90.00
_cell.angle_beta   90.00
_cell.angle_gamma   90.00
#
_symmetry.space_group_name_H-M   'P 1'
#
loop_
_entity.id
_entity.type
_entity.pdbx_description
1 polymer ?
#
loop_
_entity_poly.entity_id
_entity_poly.type
_entity_poly.pdbx_seq_one_letter_code
_entity_poly.pdbx_strand_id
1 'polypeptide(L)' 'MVEPVVTRLAAEFLTVPLPTVARCVADAWACGEHLGVAVTPEIAGRVARERLLGLVNSAPPSRR' A
#
# COMPACT_ATOMS: atom_id res chain seq x y z
N MET A 1 -9.00 -11.28 2.39
CA MET A 1 -9.31 -10.97 0.97
C MET A 1 -8.61 -9.67 0.54
N VAL A 2 -7.27 -9.60 0.69
CA VAL A 2 -6.46 -8.42 0.31
C VAL A 2 -5.78 -8.59 -1.05
N GLU A 3 -5.66 -9.82 -1.54
CA GLU A 3 -5.11 -10.17 -2.86
C GLU A 3 -5.62 -9.30 -4.03
N PRO A 4 -6.94 -9.08 -4.22
CA PRO A 4 -7.40 -8.23 -5.33
C PRO A 4 -6.94 -6.76 -5.20
N VAL A 5 -6.75 -6.28 -3.97
CA VAL A 5 -6.23 -4.94 -3.70
C VAL A 5 -4.74 -4.86 -4.02
N VAL A 6 -3.98 -5.90 -3.64
CA VAL A 6 -2.55 -6.01 -3.93
C VAL A 6 -2.32 -6.04 -5.44
N THR A 7 -3.07 -6.84 -6.19
CA THR A 7 -2.96 -6.91 -7.66
C THR A 7 -3.24 -5.55 -8.31
N ARG A 8 -4.32 -4.86 -7.88
CA ARG A 8 -4.66 -3.54 -8.44
C ARG A 8 -3.56 -2.52 -8.17
N LEU A 9 -3.08 -2.43 -6.93
CA LEU A 9 -2.02 -1.49 -6.57
C LEU A 9 -0.68 -1.83 -7.23
N ALA A 10 -0.36 -3.12 -7.42
CA ALA A 10 0.84 -3.52 -8.15
C ALA A 10 0.79 -3.07 -9.62
N ALA A 11 -0.40 -3.05 -10.24
CA ALA A 11 -0.57 -2.50 -11.59
C ALA A 11 -0.49 -0.97 -11.63
N GLU A 12 -0.90 -0.27 -10.56
CA GLU A 12 -0.78 1.20 -10.43
C GLU A 12 0.66 1.66 -10.15
N PHE A 13 1.42 0.87 -9.38
CA PHE A 13 2.77 1.22 -8.88
C PHE A 13 3.83 0.29 -9.47
N LEU A 14 3.98 0.29 -10.80
CA LEU A 14 4.90 -0.60 -11.52
C LEU A 14 6.39 -0.44 -11.12
N THR A 15 6.77 0.70 -10.57
CA THR A 15 8.13 0.97 -10.09
C THR A 15 8.38 0.48 -8.67
N VAL A 16 7.34 0.04 -7.95
CA VAL A 16 7.44 -0.48 -6.59
C VAL A 16 7.39 -2.01 -6.63
N PRO A 17 8.32 -2.71 -5.97
CA PRO A 17 8.29 -4.18 -5.92
C PRO A 17 6.97 -4.71 -5.33
N LEU A 18 6.39 -5.74 -5.96
CA LEU A 18 5.20 -6.44 -5.47
C LEU A 18 5.23 -6.79 -3.97
N PRO A 19 6.33 -7.33 -3.39
CA PRO A 19 6.36 -7.60 -1.94
C PRO A 19 6.21 -6.34 -1.09
N THR A 20 6.69 -5.18 -1.55
CA THR A 20 6.51 -3.90 -0.87
C THR A 20 5.05 -3.44 -0.94
N VAL A 21 4.39 -3.62 -2.09
CA VAL A 21 2.95 -3.34 -2.24
C VAL A 21 2.13 -4.22 -1.31
N ALA A 22 2.41 -5.53 -1.29
CA ALA A 22 1.72 -6.49 -0.43
C ALA A 22 1.90 -6.15 1.06
N ARG A 23 3.13 -5.82 1.48
CA ARG A 23 3.42 -5.36 2.85
C ARG A 23 2.64 -4.09 3.18
N CYS A 24 2.62 -3.09 2.31
CA CYS A 24 1.87 -1.85 2.53
C CYS A 24 0.37 -2.09 2.75
N VAL A 25 -0.25 -3.02 1.99
CA VAL A 25 -1.66 -3.39 2.16
C VAL A 25 -1.88 -4.14 3.48
N ALA A 26 -1.01 -5.08 3.82
CA ALA A 26 -1.09 -5.80 5.09
C ALA A 26 -0.93 -4.87 6.30
N ASP A 27 0.02 -3.93 6.24
CA ASP A 27 0.25 -2.95 7.30
C ASP A 27 -0.94 -1.97 7.41
N ALA A 28 -1.56 -1.59 6.29
CA ALA A 28 -2.76 -0.76 6.30
C ALA A 28 -3.94 -1.47 6.98
N TRP A 29 -4.09 -2.77 6.71
CA TRP A 29 -5.09 -3.62 7.35
C TRP A 29 -4.85 -3.73 8.86
N ALA A 30 -3.64 -4.12 9.26
CA ALA A 30 -3.25 -4.29 10.66
C ALA A 30 -3.39 -2.98 11.46
N CYS A 31 -3.03 -1.84 10.87
CA CYS A 31 -3.26 -0.53 11.50
C CYS A 31 -4.76 -0.26 11.71
N GLY A 32 -5.61 -0.57 10.74
CA GLY A 32 -7.06 -0.39 10.86
C GLY A 32 -7.64 -1.24 11.99
N GLU A 33 -7.29 -2.52 12.05
CA GLU A 33 -7.71 -3.43 13.12
C GLU A 33 -7.23 -2.95 14.49
N HIS A 34 -5.97 -2.51 14.59
CA HIS A 34 -5.41 -1.99 15.84
C HIS A 34 -6.13 -0.73 16.34
N LEU A 35 -6.59 0.12 15.43
CA LEU A 35 -7.36 1.33 15.75
C LEU A 35 -8.84 1.04 16.04
N GLY A 36 -9.28 -0.22 15.98
CA GLY A 36 -10.69 -0.59 16.15
C GLY A 36 -11.58 -0.15 14.98
N VAL A 37 -10.98 0.18 13.83
CA VAL A 37 -11.72 0.52 12.62
C VAL A 37 -12.20 -0.76 11.96
N ALA A 38 -13.46 -0.79 11.53
CA ALA A 38 -13.98 -1.83 10.66
C ALA A 38 -13.31 -1.73 9.28
N VAL A 39 -12.09 -2.27 9.16
CA VAL A 39 -11.28 -2.13 7.97
C VAL A 39 -11.88 -2.97 6.84
N THR A 40 -12.12 -2.33 5.70
CA THR A 40 -12.54 -3.02 4.47
C THR A 40 -11.36 -3.06 3.49
N PRO A 41 -11.38 -3.95 2.49
CA PRO A 41 -10.37 -3.96 1.43
C PRO A 41 -10.22 -2.61 0.72
N GLU A 42 -11.32 -1.86 0.59
CA GLU A 42 -11.32 -0.52 -0.01
C GLU A 42 -10.61 0.51 0.86
N ILE A 43 -10.84 0.49 2.18
CA ILE A 43 -10.16 1.38 3.15
C ILE A 43 -8.67 1.04 3.19
N ALA A 44 -8.31 -0.24 3.35
CA ALA A 44 -6.93 -0.69 3.36
C ALA A 44 -6.21 -0.33 2.05
N GLY A 45 -6.88 -0.49 0.91
CA GLY A 45 -6.35 -0.13 -0.40
C GLY A 45 -6.08 1.37 -0.57
N ARG A 46 -6.99 2.24 -0.08
CA ARG A 46 -6.78 3.69 -0.10
C ARG A 46 -5.59 4.10 0.77
N VAL A 47 -5.52 3.59 1.99
CA VAL A 47 -4.40 3.89 2.91
C VAL A 47 -3.08 3.40 2.33
N ALA A 48 -3.04 2.18 1.78
CA ALA A 48 -1.85 1.64 1.13
C ALA A 48 -1.42 2.48 -0.08
N ARG A 49 -2.38 2.93 -0.92
CA ARG A 49 -2.10 3.81 -2.06
C ARG A 49 -1.43 5.13 -1.64
N GLU A 50 -1.95 5.79 -0.62
CA GLU A 50 -1.37 7.05 -0.13
C GLU A 50 0.06 6.83 0.42
N ARG A 51 0.29 5.71 1.13
CA ARG A 51 1.64 5.33 1.59
C ARG A 51 2.60 5.08 0.43
N LEU A 52 2.16 4.36 -0.60
CA LEU A 52 2.96 4.09 -1.80
C LEU A 52 3.26 5.37 -2.59
N LEU A 53 2.29 6.28 -2.69
CA LEU A 53 2.49 7.59 -3.31
C LEU A 53 3.55 8.41 -2.55
N GLY A 54 3.47 8.41 -1.21
CA GLY A 54 4.49 9.01 -0.36
C GLY A 54 5.87 8.40 -0.59
N LEU A 55 5.96 7.07 -0.70
CA LEU A 55 7.21 6.36 -0.98
C LEU A 55 7.82 6.74 -2.33
N VAL A 56 7.02 6.80 -3.40
CA VAL A 56 7.49 7.19 -4.74
C VAL A 56 7.95 8.65 -4.76
N ASN A 57 7.20 9.55 -4.13
CA ASN A 57 7.53 10.98 -4.10
C ASN A 57 8.70 11.31 -3.17
N SER A 58 8.92 10.50 -2.13
CA SER A 58 9.99 10.71 -1.13
C SER A 58 11.25 9.92 -1.44
N ALA A 59 11.25 9.10 -2.51
CA ALA A 59 12.46 8.44 -2.97
C ALA A 59 13.50 9.53 -3.26
N PRO A 60 14.68 9.51 -2.59
CA PRO A 60 15.71 10.49 -2.86
C PRO A 60 16.03 10.44 -4.36
N PRO A 61 16.21 11.59 -5.03
CA PRO A 61 16.64 11.58 -6.42
C PRO A 61 17.89 10.74 -6.49
N SER A 62 17.85 9.66 -7.29
CA SER A 62 18.97 8.74 -7.45
C SER A 62 20.25 9.56 -7.59
N ARG A 63 21.13 9.49 -6.58
CA ARG A 63 22.40 10.21 -6.56
C ARG A 63 23.27 9.52 -7.62
N ARG A 64 23.11 9.93 -8.87
CA ARG A 64 23.91 9.50 -10.01
C ARG A 64 24.93 10.57 -10.34
#